data_AF-A0A1W9N3D5-F1
#
_entry.id   AF-A0A1W9N3D5-F1
#
_cell.length_a   1.000
_cell.length_b   1.000
_cell.length_c   1.000
_cell.angle_alpha   90.00
_cell.angle_beta   90.00
_cell.angle_gamma   90.00
#
_symmetry.space_group_name_H-M   'P 1'
#
loop_
_entity.id
_entity.type
_entity.pdbx_description
1 polymer ?
#
loop_
_entity_poly.entity_id
_entity_poly.type
_entity_poly.pdbx_seq_one_letter_code
_entity_poly.pdbx_strand_id
1 'polypeptide(L)'
;MAHQEIMTLIIGYTCVGVFVATSFITVLSLVNVIKIEHKAKNKLFAVLVVEILTIGVGTFAGFLNPKPLSDKVESLEIVNNGYSSVIENPGSKFKPRVFFHITDESQRGLANGLAKKISSDGSLVVPGIQKVDKSKSPPSNELRFFRKSEEEEANKIALKISESGVKVTLRYVAGYENSDKVRAGTYELWISSSN
;
A
#
# COMPACT_ATOMS: atom_id res chain seq x y z
N MET A 1 21.61 -8.70 -17.35
CA MET A 1 20.87 -8.05 -16.25
C MET A 1 21.73 -7.90 -14.99
N ALA A 2 22.37 -8.96 -14.48
CA ALA A 2 23.21 -8.87 -13.26
C ALA A 2 24.33 -7.80 -13.27
N HIS A 3 24.95 -7.52 -14.43
CA HIS A 3 26.07 -6.58 -14.48
C HIS A 3 25.66 -5.10 -14.24
N GLN A 4 24.48 -4.69 -14.71
CA GLN A 4 23.99 -3.31 -14.52
C GLN A 4 23.56 -3.04 -13.08
N GLU A 5 22.96 -4.04 -12.41
CA GLU A 5 22.57 -3.95 -11.01
C GLU A 5 23.79 -3.84 -10.10
N ILE A 6 24.81 -4.68 -10.34
CA ILE A 6 26.07 -4.64 -9.58
C ILE A 6 26.78 -3.29 -9.78
N MET A 7 26.82 -2.78 -11.01
CA MET A 7 27.44 -1.48 -11.31
C MET A 7 26.71 -0.33 -10.62
N THR A 8 25.37 -0.33 -10.66
CA THR A 8 24.53 0.66 -9.98
C THR A 8 24.74 0.62 -8.46
N LEU A 9 24.83 -0.57 -7.89
CA LEU A 9 25.07 -0.77 -6.47
C LEU A 9 26.44 -0.20 -6.04
N ILE A 10 27.50 -0.49 -6.79
CA ILE A 10 28.85 0.01 -6.50
C ILE A 10 28.90 1.55 -6.55
N ILE A 11 28.29 2.15 -7.59
CA ILE A 11 28.22 3.61 -7.72
C ILE A 11 27.46 4.21 -6.55
N GLY A 12 26.30 3.64 -6.20
CA GLY A 12 25.48 4.09 -5.09
C GLY A 12 26.24 4.10 -3.75
N TYR A 13 26.90 2.99 -3.41
CA TYR A 13 27.68 2.91 -2.17
C TYR A 13 28.90 3.82 -2.15
N THR A 14 29.55 4.02 -3.30
CA THR A 14 30.69 4.96 -3.40
C THR A 14 30.25 6.39 -3.14
N CYS A 15 29.12 6.82 -3.72
CA CYS A 15 28.54 8.14 -3.48
C CYS A 15 28.15 8.34 -2.01
N VAL A 16 27.51 7.35 -1.39
CA VAL A 16 27.15 7.42 0.04
C VAL A 16 28.39 7.53 0.94
N GLY A 17 29.44 6.76 0.63
CA GLY A 17 30.70 6.80 1.39
C GLY A 17 31.35 8.18 1.37
N VAL A 18 31.42 8.81 0.19
CA VAL A 18 31.97 10.18 0.05
C VAL A 18 31.15 11.18 0.85
N PHE A 19 29.82 11.14 0.75
CA PHE A 19 28.91 12.04 1.47
C PHE A 19 29.05 11.94 2.99
N VAL A 20 29.15 10.72 3.52
CA VAL A 20 29.32 10.48 4.97
C VAL A 20 30.68 11.02 5.43
N ALA A 21 31.74 10.78 4.66
CA ALA A 21 33.09 11.27 4.99
C ALA A 21 33.16 12.80 4.97
N THR A 22 32.59 13.46 3.96
CA THR A 22 32.56 14.94 3.87
C THR A 22 31.74 15.56 4.99
N SER A 23 30.59 14.97 5.32
CA SER A 23 29.75 15.37 6.45
C SER A 23 30.51 15.25 7.78
N PHE A 24 31.19 14.14 8.02
CA PHE A 24 31.95 13.90 9.25
C PHE A 24 33.12 14.88 9.41
N ILE A 25 33.92 15.11 8.36
CA ILE A 25 35.02 16.09 8.37
C ILE A 25 34.48 17.50 8.66
N THR A 26 33.32 17.85 8.09
CA THR A 26 32.68 19.16 8.31
C THR A 26 32.26 19.31 9.76
N VAL A 27 31.64 18.29 10.37
CA VAL A 27 31.27 18.30 11.79
C VAL A 27 32.50 18.43 12.69
N LEU A 28 33.56 17.66 12.44
CA LEU A 28 34.81 17.76 13.19
C LEU A 28 35.46 19.15 13.06
N SER A 29 35.35 19.79 11.89
CA SER A 29 35.80 21.16 11.67
C SER A 29 34.95 22.19 12.43
N LEU A 30 33.64 21.96 12.56
CA LEU A 30 32.72 22.84 13.31
C LEU A 30 32.94 22.76 14.82
N VAL A 31 33.24 21.57 15.36
CA VAL A 31 33.56 21.37 16.79
C VAL A 31 35.00 21.81 17.12
N ASN A 32 35.75 22.31 16.12
CA ASN A 32 37.12 22.80 16.27
C ASN A 32 38.11 21.69 16.70
N VAL A 33 37.76 20.42 16.45
CA VAL A 33 38.63 19.25 16.69
C VAL A 33 39.78 19.23 15.67
N ILE A 34 39.51 19.70 14.45
CA ILE A 34 40.50 19.84 13.37
C ILE A 34 40.61 21.32 13.00
N LYS A 35 41.82 21.88 13.09
CA LYS A 35 42.12 23.24 12.63
C LYS A 35 42.31 23.25 11.12
N ILE A 36 41.30 23.73 10.41
CA ILE A 36 41.34 23.97 8.97
C ILE A 36 41.51 25.47 8.73
N GLU A 37 42.32 25.85 7.74
CA GLU A 37 42.49 27.24 7.34
C GLU A 37 41.13 27.87 6.98
N HIS A 38 40.88 29.10 7.44
CA HIS A 38 39.59 29.77 7.31
C HIS A 38 39.11 29.87 5.86
N LYS A 39 40.04 30.00 4.91
CA LYS A 39 39.76 30.05 3.47
C LYS A 39 39.29 28.70 2.91
N ALA A 40 39.81 27.60 3.44
CA ALA A 40 39.42 26.24 3.05
C ALA A 40 38.07 25.84 3.67
N LYS A 41 37.78 26.29 4.91
CA LYS A 41 36.50 26.03 5.60
C LYS A 41 35.29 26.53 4.81
N ASN A 42 35.35 27.75 4.28
CA ASN A 42 34.25 28.33 3.49
C ASN A 42 33.99 27.56 2.19
N LYS A 43 35.06 27.06 1.54
CA LYS A 43 34.93 26.22 0.34
C LYS A 43 34.32 24.87 0.68
N LEU A 44 34.77 24.24 1.77
CA LEU A 44 34.24 22.94 2.21
C LEU A 44 32.74 23.02 2.54
N PHE A 45 32.32 24.09 3.24
CA PHE A 45 30.92 24.32 3.56
C PHE A 45 30.08 24.58 2.30
N ALA A 46 30.57 25.39 1.37
CA ALA A 46 29.88 25.63 0.10
C ALA A 46 29.70 24.34 -0.71
N VAL A 47 30.72 23.49 -0.77
CA VAL A 47 30.64 22.18 -1.45
C VAL A 47 29.58 21.29 -0.79
N LEU A 48 29.54 21.21 0.55
CA LEU A 48 28.56 20.42 1.27
C LEU A 48 27.11 20.91 1.05
N VAL A 49 26.89 22.22 1.03
CA VAL A 49 25.55 22.78 0.73
C VAL A 49 25.10 22.43 -0.69
N VAL A 50 25.99 22.54 -1.68
CA VAL A 50 25.67 22.17 -3.07
C VAL A 50 25.39 20.67 -3.19
N GLU A 51 26.13 19.84 -2.47
CA GLU A 51 25.93 18.38 -2.43
C GLU A 51 24.55 18.02 -1.84
N ILE A 52 24.18 18.64 -0.71
CA ILE A 52 22.85 18.43 -0.09
C ILE A 52 21.72 18.88 -1.03
N LEU A 53 21.86 20.01 -1.72
CA LEU A 53 20.84 20.51 -2.64
C LEU A 53 20.68 19.62 -3.87
N THR A 54 21.77 19.14 -4.46
CA THR A 54 21.71 18.27 -5.64
C THR A 54 21.12 16.89 -5.32
N ILE A 55 21.52 16.27 -4.19
CA ILE A 55 20.94 15.01 -3.71
C ILE A 55 19.48 15.23 -3.29
N GLY A 56 19.18 16.32 -2.59
CA GLY A 56 17.83 16.67 -2.15
C GLY A 56 16.89 16.81 -3.34
N VAL A 57 17.24 17.59 -4.36
CA VAL A 57 16.40 17.76 -5.55
C VAL A 57 16.26 16.46 -6.34
N GLY A 58 17.34 15.69 -6.50
CA GLY A 58 17.30 14.42 -7.23
C GLY A 58 16.42 13.35 -6.55
N THR A 59 16.54 13.20 -5.23
CA THR A 59 15.71 12.26 -4.47
C THR A 59 14.25 12.73 -4.38
N PHE A 60 14.02 14.03 -4.25
CA PHE A 60 12.66 14.58 -4.19
C PHE A 60 11.95 14.56 -5.54
N ALA A 61 12.66 14.72 -6.67
CA ALA A 61 12.08 14.53 -8.00
C ALA A 61 11.61 13.09 -8.23
N GLY A 62 12.34 12.10 -7.72
CA GLY A 62 11.91 10.69 -7.74
C GLY A 62 10.72 10.41 -6.81
N PHE A 63 10.59 11.16 -5.71
CA PHE A 63 9.46 11.06 -4.78
C PHE A 63 8.19 11.75 -5.31
N LEU A 64 8.35 12.87 -6.03
CA LEU A 64 7.24 13.66 -6.59
C LEU A 64 6.79 13.20 -7.97
N ASN A 65 7.44 12.20 -8.57
CA ASN A 65 6.95 11.57 -9.78
C ASN A 65 6.11 10.35 -9.35
N PRO A 66 4.80 10.51 -9.05
CA PRO A 66 3.96 9.37 -8.73
C PRO A 66 4.06 8.41 -9.91
N LYS A 67 4.68 7.25 -9.69
CA LYS A 67 4.70 6.21 -10.72
C LYS A 67 3.27 6.03 -11.21
N PRO A 68 3.00 6.13 -12.52
CA PRO A 68 1.68 5.80 -13.03
C PRO A 68 1.38 4.38 -12.56
N LEU A 69 0.20 4.18 -11.96
CA LEU A 69 -0.26 2.90 -11.42
C LEU A 69 -0.29 1.76 -12.47
N SER A 70 0.02 2.06 -13.74
CA SER A 70 0.12 1.15 -14.86
C SER A 70 1.16 0.03 -14.66
N ASP A 71 2.33 0.32 -14.07
CA ASP A 71 3.41 -0.68 -13.96
C ASP A 71 3.15 -1.74 -12.88
N LYS A 72 2.19 -1.50 -11.98
CA LYS A 72 1.73 -2.50 -11.01
C LYS A 72 0.69 -3.47 -11.57
N VAL A 73 0.11 -3.20 -12.74
CA VAL A 73 -0.84 -4.11 -13.38
C VAL A 73 -0.11 -5.24 -14.12
N GLU A 74 1.04 -4.93 -14.75
CA GLU A 74 1.79 -5.91 -15.54
C GLU A 74 2.63 -6.89 -14.69
N SER A 75 2.98 -6.51 -13.45
CA SER A 75 3.63 -7.41 -12.48
C SER A 75 2.66 -8.31 -11.71
N LEU A 76 1.34 -8.07 -11.82
CA LEU A 76 0.31 -8.96 -11.28
C LEU A 76 -0.11 -10.05 -12.28
N GLU A 77 0.19 -9.90 -13.58
CA GLU A 77 -0.16 -10.90 -14.60
C GLU A 77 0.87 -12.05 -14.68
N ILE A 78 2.14 -11.81 -14.36
CA ILE A 78 3.19 -12.84 -14.48
C ILE A 78 3.30 -13.73 -13.21
N VAL A 79 2.71 -13.33 -12.08
CA VAL A 79 2.70 -14.15 -10.84
C VAL A 79 1.46 -15.05 -10.75
N ASN A 80 0.64 -15.14 -11.81
CA ASN A 80 -0.55 -16.00 -11.78
C ASN A 80 -0.32 -17.42 -12.31
N ASN A 81 0.92 -17.80 -12.65
CA ASN A 81 1.21 -19.06 -13.37
C ASN A 81 2.14 -20.05 -12.66
N GLY A 82 2.35 -19.97 -11.34
CA GLY A 82 3.28 -20.92 -10.71
C GLY A 82 3.33 -21.05 -9.19
N TYR A 83 2.52 -20.34 -8.41
CA TYR A 83 2.50 -20.50 -6.95
C TYR A 83 1.07 -20.67 -6.42
N SER A 84 0.46 -21.81 -6.79
CA SER A 84 -0.58 -22.47 -5.99
C SER A 84 0.02 -23.29 -4.82
N SER A 85 1.08 -22.80 -4.19
CA SER A 85 1.37 -23.23 -2.82
C SER A 85 0.61 -22.28 -1.91
N VAL A 86 -0.64 -22.63 -1.66
CA VAL A 86 -1.29 -22.59 -0.34
C VAL A 86 -0.34 -22.08 0.76
N ILE A 87 -0.09 -20.78 0.83
CA ILE A 87 0.24 -20.14 2.10
C ILE A 87 -1.13 -20.06 2.77
N GLU A 88 -1.61 -21.21 3.25
CA GLU A 88 -2.65 -21.25 4.26
C GLU A 88 -2.09 -20.41 5.38
N ASN A 89 -2.60 -19.18 5.51
CA ASN A 89 -2.38 -18.39 6.71
C ASN A 89 -2.90 -19.29 7.85
N PRO A 90 -2.02 -19.85 8.71
CA PRO A 90 -2.40 -20.96 9.59
C PRO A 90 -3.44 -20.56 10.65
N GLY A 91 -3.86 -19.28 10.67
CA GLY A 91 -4.89 -18.73 11.54
C GLY A 91 -6.32 -18.68 10.98
N SER A 92 -6.57 -18.97 9.70
CA SER A 92 -7.92 -18.86 9.14
C SER A 92 -8.41 -20.18 8.57
N LYS A 93 -8.86 -21.08 9.45
CA LYS A 93 -9.59 -22.33 9.10
C LYS A 93 -10.93 -22.06 8.35
N PHE A 94 -11.19 -20.81 7.99
CA PHE A 94 -12.49 -20.30 7.67
C PHE A 94 -12.45 -19.53 6.35
N LYS A 95 -13.43 -19.80 5.49
CA LYS A 95 -13.65 -19.01 4.27
C LYS A 95 -13.93 -17.54 4.64
N PRO A 96 -13.36 -16.57 3.89
CA PRO A 96 -13.72 -15.17 3.98
C PRO A 96 -15.23 -14.94 3.95
N ARG A 97 -15.71 -14.02 4.77
CA ARG A 97 -17.10 -13.59 4.84
C ARG A 97 -17.21 -12.12 4.47
N VAL A 98 -18.02 -11.80 3.47
CA VAL A 98 -18.28 -10.43 3.06
C VAL A 98 -19.72 -10.07 3.41
N PHE A 99 -19.91 -9.18 4.38
CA PHE A 99 -21.22 -8.64 4.74
C PHE A 99 -21.55 -7.45 3.86
N PHE A 100 -22.72 -7.45 3.25
CA PHE A 100 -23.12 -6.38 2.32
C PHE A 100 -24.02 -5.39 3.05
N HIS A 101 -23.69 -4.11 2.94
CA HIS A 101 -24.47 -2.99 3.47
C HIS A 101 -24.94 -2.10 2.33
N ILE A 102 -26.25 -1.92 2.22
CA ILE A 102 -26.89 -1.04 1.24
C ILE A 102 -27.64 0.09 1.96
N THR A 103 -27.73 1.25 1.35
CA THR A 103 -28.47 2.39 1.90
C THR A 103 -29.90 2.49 1.39
N ASP A 104 -30.12 2.04 0.16
CA ASP A 104 -31.40 2.12 -0.53
C ASP A 104 -31.82 0.72 -1.00
N GLU A 105 -33.11 0.45 -0.95
CA GLU A 105 -33.65 -0.86 -1.31
C GLU A 105 -33.50 -1.15 -2.81
N SER A 106 -33.47 -0.11 -3.65
CA SER A 106 -33.16 -0.21 -5.08
C SER A 106 -31.79 -0.84 -5.36
N GLN A 107 -30.84 -0.75 -4.42
CA GLN A 107 -29.50 -1.33 -4.56
C GLN A 107 -29.49 -2.85 -4.34
N ARG A 108 -30.56 -3.44 -3.79
CA ARG A 108 -30.59 -4.87 -3.45
C ARG A 108 -30.43 -5.77 -4.68
N GLY A 109 -30.97 -5.37 -5.84
CA GLY A 109 -30.81 -6.11 -7.09
C GLY A 109 -29.32 -6.21 -7.51
N LEU A 110 -28.61 -5.08 -7.49
CA LEU A 110 -27.18 -5.02 -7.76
C LEU A 110 -26.38 -5.82 -6.72
N ALA A 111 -26.70 -5.67 -5.43
CA ALA A 111 -26.05 -6.38 -4.34
C ALA A 111 -26.20 -7.91 -4.46
N ASN A 112 -27.40 -8.41 -4.81
CA ASN A 112 -27.64 -9.83 -5.07
C ASN A 112 -26.85 -10.33 -6.28
N GLY A 113 -26.84 -9.56 -7.38
CA GLY A 113 -26.07 -9.91 -8.57
C GLY A 113 -24.57 -10.01 -8.28
N LEU A 114 -24.04 -9.04 -7.53
CA LEU A 114 -22.66 -9.03 -7.10
C LEU A 114 -22.36 -10.21 -6.16
N ALA A 115 -23.18 -10.43 -5.14
CA ALA A 115 -23.03 -11.54 -4.20
C ALA A 115 -22.95 -12.89 -4.91
N LYS A 116 -23.83 -13.13 -5.89
CA LYS A 116 -23.81 -14.37 -6.70
C LYS A 116 -22.52 -14.51 -7.51
N LYS A 117 -22.03 -13.43 -8.12
CA LYS A 117 -20.79 -13.45 -8.92
C LYS A 117 -19.58 -13.76 -8.04
N ILE A 118 -19.39 -13.00 -6.95
CA ILE A 118 -18.18 -13.10 -6.14
C ILE A 118 -18.13 -14.38 -5.28
N SER A 119 -19.26 -15.04 -5.03
CA SER A 119 -19.33 -16.32 -4.30
C SER A 119 -19.41 -17.55 -5.20
N SER A 120 -19.44 -17.37 -6.53
CA SER A 120 -19.68 -18.46 -7.49
C SER A 120 -18.58 -19.53 -7.51
N ASP A 121 -17.33 -19.15 -7.22
CA ASP A 121 -16.19 -20.06 -7.14
C ASP A 121 -16.05 -20.75 -5.77
N GLY A 122 -16.93 -20.41 -4.81
CA GLY A 122 -16.91 -20.94 -3.46
C GLY A 122 -15.71 -20.50 -2.61
N SER A 123 -14.92 -19.51 -3.05
CA SER A 123 -13.75 -19.00 -2.33
C SER A 123 -14.14 -18.15 -1.12
N LEU A 124 -15.32 -17.54 -1.15
CA LEU A 124 -15.86 -16.70 -0.09
C LEU A 124 -17.35 -16.95 0.13
N VAL A 125 -17.87 -16.47 1.25
CA VAL A 125 -19.28 -16.57 1.62
C VAL A 125 -19.86 -15.16 1.78
N VAL A 126 -21.08 -14.94 1.27
CA VAL A 126 -21.84 -13.71 1.48
C VAL A 126 -23.04 -14.05 2.38
N PRO A 127 -22.98 -13.78 3.70
CA PRO A 127 -24.02 -14.25 4.63
C PRO A 127 -25.38 -13.58 4.41
N GLY A 128 -25.40 -12.36 3.87
CA GLY A 128 -26.63 -11.61 3.64
C GLY A 128 -26.36 -10.15 3.25
N ILE A 129 -27.45 -9.45 2.92
CA ILE A 129 -27.45 -8.04 2.53
C ILE A 129 -28.34 -7.26 3.50
N GLN A 130 -27.73 -6.35 4.25
CA GLN A 130 -28.39 -5.53 5.25
C GLN A 130 -28.61 -4.11 4.73
N LYS A 131 -29.83 -3.58 4.91
CA LYS A 131 -30.10 -2.16 4.72
C LYS A 131 -29.65 -1.39 5.96
N VAL A 132 -28.85 -0.34 5.77
CA VAL A 132 -28.32 0.53 6.81
C VAL A 132 -28.81 1.97 6.62
N ASP A 133 -28.85 2.73 7.71
CA ASP A 133 -29.24 4.16 7.65
C ASP A 133 -28.26 4.94 6.76
N LYS A 134 -28.80 5.80 5.88
CA LYS A 134 -27.99 6.65 4.98
C LYS A 134 -26.97 7.51 5.74
N SER A 135 -27.30 7.95 6.96
CA SER A 135 -26.39 8.75 7.81
C SER A 135 -25.15 7.99 8.28
N LYS A 136 -25.15 6.65 8.24
CA LYS A 136 -24.02 5.79 8.62
C LYS A 136 -23.20 5.32 7.41
N SER A 137 -23.67 5.62 6.20
CA SER A 137 -23.01 5.17 4.97
C SER A 137 -21.79 6.03 4.64
N PRO A 138 -20.69 5.42 4.15
CA PRO A 138 -19.62 6.20 3.54
C PRO A 138 -20.10 6.92 2.26
N PRO A 139 -19.39 7.99 1.84
CA PRO A 139 -19.76 8.76 0.64
C PRO A 139 -19.55 7.98 -0.66
N SER A 140 -18.61 7.04 -0.70
CA SER A 140 -18.31 6.15 -1.83
C SER A 140 -18.42 4.70 -1.41
N ASN A 141 -18.38 3.76 -2.37
CA ASN A 141 -18.32 2.35 -2.03
C ASN A 141 -17.01 2.02 -1.31
N GLU A 142 -17.10 1.31 -0.20
CA GLU A 142 -15.93 0.91 0.59
C GLU A 142 -15.95 -0.60 0.82
N LEU A 143 -14.78 -1.25 0.73
CA LEU A 143 -14.57 -2.58 1.27
C LEU A 143 -13.70 -2.46 2.52
N ARG A 144 -14.29 -2.75 3.67
CA ARG A 144 -13.66 -2.62 4.98
C ARG A 144 -13.06 -3.95 5.44
N PHE A 145 -11.89 -3.88 6.07
CA PHE A 145 -11.20 -5.01 6.69
C PHE A 145 -10.66 -4.60 8.07
N PHE A 146 -10.55 -5.57 8.99
CA PHE A 146 -10.36 -5.29 10.42
C PHE A 146 -8.97 -5.65 10.95
N ARG A 147 -8.15 -6.37 10.17
CA ARG A 147 -6.78 -6.73 10.54
C ARG A 147 -5.80 -6.40 9.43
N LYS A 148 -4.66 -5.80 9.77
CA LYS A 148 -3.62 -5.49 8.78
C LYS A 148 -3.09 -6.73 8.06
N SER A 149 -3.04 -7.88 8.73
CA SER A 149 -2.67 -9.16 8.11
C SER A 149 -3.66 -9.65 7.04
N GLU A 150 -4.85 -9.07 6.96
CA GLU A 150 -5.90 -9.44 6.00
C GLU A 150 -5.94 -8.50 4.77
N GLU A 151 -5.03 -7.53 4.68
CA GLU A 151 -5.01 -6.52 3.62
C GLU A 151 -4.82 -7.11 2.22
N GLU A 152 -3.98 -8.13 2.08
CA GLU A 152 -3.79 -8.81 0.79
C GLU A 152 -5.07 -9.52 0.31
N GLU A 153 -5.74 -10.22 1.23
CA GLU A 153 -7.01 -10.89 0.93
C GLU A 153 -8.12 -9.87 0.64
N ALA A 154 -8.15 -8.74 1.35
CA ALA A 154 -9.07 -7.63 1.07
C ALA A 154 -8.86 -7.08 -0.35
N ASN A 155 -7.60 -6.93 -0.80
CA ASN A 155 -7.29 -6.54 -2.17
C ASN A 155 -7.83 -7.54 -3.21
N LYS A 156 -7.65 -8.85 -2.98
CA LYS A 156 -8.21 -9.89 -3.86
C LYS A 156 -9.72 -9.80 -3.98
N ILE A 157 -10.42 -9.59 -2.86
CA ILE A 157 -11.88 -9.42 -2.83
C ILE A 157 -12.29 -8.13 -3.57
N ALA A 158 -11.59 -7.02 -3.36
CA ALA A 158 -11.86 -5.74 -4.05
C ALA A 158 -11.70 -5.84 -5.58
N LEU A 159 -10.71 -6.61 -6.05
CA LEU A 159 -10.53 -6.89 -7.48
C LEU A 159 -11.71 -7.66 -8.06
N LYS A 160 -12.14 -8.76 -7.42
CA LYS A 160 -13.34 -9.52 -7.84
C LYS A 160 -14.60 -8.66 -7.90
N ILE A 161 -14.76 -7.73 -6.95
CA ILE A 161 -15.88 -6.79 -6.93
C ILE A 161 -15.78 -5.79 -8.10
N SER A 162 -14.57 -5.30 -8.38
CA SER A 162 -14.30 -4.36 -9.47
C SER A 162 -14.53 -4.97 -10.86
N GLU A 163 -14.16 -6.24 -11.06
CA GLU A 163 -14.46 -7.02 -12.28
C GLU A 163 -15.97 -7.15 -12.53
N SER A 164 -16.78 -7.06 -11.47
CA SER A 164 -18.24 -7.05 -11.57
C SER A 164 -18.84 -5.68 -11.90
N GLY A 165 -17.99 -4.66 -12.15
CA GLY A 165 -18.38 -3.30 -12.52
C GLY A 165 -18.58 -2.34 -11.34
N VAL A 166 -18.26 -2.77 -10.11
CA VAL A 166 -18.43 -1.94 -8.90
C VAL A 166 -17.06 -1.53 -8.37
N LYS A 167 -16.69 -0.27 -8.55
CA LYS A 167 -15.45 0.26 -7.96
C LYS A 167 -15.64 0.42 -6.46
N VAL A 168 -14.67 -0.07 -5.68
CA VAL A 168 -14.64 0.01 -4.22
C VAL A 168 -13.30 0.55 -3.73
N THR A 169 -13.33 1.36 -2.68
CA THR A 169 -12.11 1.81 -1.98
C THR A 169 -11.85 0.90 -0.79
N LEU A 170 -10.63 0.37 -0.66
CA LEU A 170 -10.25 -0.38 0.54
C LEU A 170 -10.12 0.52 1.76
N ARG A 171 -10.63 0.05 2.90
CA ARG A 171 -10.54 0.79 4.15
C ARG A 171 -10.21 -0.10 5.34
N TYR A 172 -9.12 0.21 6.01
CA TYR A 172 -8.76 -0.43 7.27
C TYR A 172 -9.58 0.16 8.43
N VAL A 173 -10.17 -0.72 9.24
CA VAL A 173 -10.90 -0.35 10.46
C VAL A 173 -10.09 -0.83 11.67
N ALA A 174 -9.37 0.10 12.29
CA ALA A 174 -8.53 -0.17 13.45
C ALA A 174 -9.35 -0.43 14.74
N GLY A 175 -8.72 -1.04 15.74
CA GLY A 175 -9.30 -1.32 17.06
C GLY A 175 -9.98 -2.68 17.19
N TYR A 176 -9.93 -3.51 16.14
CA TYR A 176 -10.52 -4.86 16.08
C TYR A 176 -9.49 -5.97 15.90
N GLU A 177 -8.19 -5.64 15.96
CA GLU A 177 -7.10 -6.55 15.64
C GLU A 177 -7.11 -7.79 16.55
N ASN A 178 -7.36 -7.56 17.84
CA ASN A 178 -7.45 -8.58 18.89
C ASN A 178 -8.89 -8.82 19.37
N SER A 179 -9.88 -8.31 18.65
CA SER A 179 -11.29 -8.43 19.05
C SER A 179 -11.84 -9.82 18.72
N ASP A 180 -12.49 -10.44 19.70
CA ASP A 180 -13.29 -11.66 19.54
C ASP A 180 -14.67 -11.40 18.94
N LYS A 181 -15.13 -10.15 18.97
CA LYS A 181 -16.41 -9.71 18.39
C LYS A 181 -16.42 -9.77 16.87
N VAL A 182 -15.24 -9.67 16.24
CA VAL A 182 -15.09 -9.74 14.78
C VAL A 182 -14.21 -10.93 14.44
N ARG A 183 -14.83 -11.98 13.92
CA ARG A 183 -14.13 -13.19 13.47
C ARG A 183 -13.11 -12.87 12.38
N ALA A 184 -11.96 -13.55 12.38
CA ALA A 184 -10.97 -13.47 11.30
C ALA A 184 -11.58 -13.81 9.93
N GLY A 185 -11.10 -13.12 8.89
CA GLY A 185 -11.63 -13.21 7.53
C GLY A 185 -13.01 -12.57 7.37
N THR A 186 -13.37 -11.60 8.21
CA THR A 186 -14.61 -10.83 8.07
C THR A 186 -14.33 -9.53 7.34
N TYR A 187 -15.14 -9.22 6.34
CA TYR A 187 -15.08 -8.02 5.52
C TYR A 187 -16.46 -7.40 5.42
N GLU A 188 -16.53 -6.08 5.26
CA GLU A 188 -17.79 -5.39 5.04
C GLU A 188 -17.74 -4.60 3.73
N LEU A 189 -18.64 -4.92 2.81
CA LEU A 189 -18.86 -4.15 1.59
C LEU A 189 -19.98 -3.14 1.82
N TRP A 190 -19.65 -1.86 1.74
CA TRP A 190 -20.58 -0.76 1.83
C TRP A 190 -20.85 -0.20 0.43
N ILE A 191 -22.10 -0.30 -0.02
CA ILE A 191 -22.54 0.23 -1.32
C ILE A 191 -23.25 1.56 -1.09
N SER A 192 -22.60 2.65 -1.49
CA SER A 192 -23.10 4.01 -1.33
C SER A 192 -24.18 4.35 -2.35
N SER A 193 -25.11 5.23 -1.98
CA SER A 193 -26.17 5.77 -2.84
C SER A 193 -25.66 6.77 -3.89
N SER A 194 -24.37 7.15 -3.86
CA SER A 194 -23.83 8.25 -4.68
C SER A 194 -23.33 7.85 -6.07
N ASN A 195 -23.61 6.62 -6.53
CA ASN A 195 -23.22 6.13 -7.86
C ASN A 195 -24.31 6.33 -8.90
#